data_AF-A0A5E4I7H3-F1
#
_entry.id   AF-A0A5E4I7H3-F1
#
_cell.length_a   1.000
_cell.length_b   1.000
_cell.length_c   1.000
_cell.angle_alpha   90.00
_cell.angle_beta   90.00
_cell.angle_gamma   90.00
#
_symmetry.space_group_name_H-M   'P 1'
#
loop_
_entity.id
_entity.type
_entity.pdbx_description
1 polymer ?
#
loop_
_entity_poly.entity_id
_entity_poly.type
_entity_poly.pdbx_seq_one_letter_code
_entity_poly.pdbx_strand_id
1 'polypeptide(L)' 'MPKIHESSYIAPNAVVLGNVTIGRNCGIFPNAVIRGD' A
#
# COMPACT_ATOMS: atom_id res chain seq x y z
N MET A 1 7.89 8.35 -3.19
CA MET A 1 6.66 8.28 -2.38
C MET A 1 5.73 7.28 -3.03
N PRO A 2 5.13 6.33 -2.29
CA PRO A 2 4.22 5.34 -2.85
C PRO A 2 3.08 6.01 -3.61
N LYS A 3 2.68 5.42 -4.74
CA LYS A 3 1.50 5.82 -5.50
C LYS A 3 0.38 4.85 -5.19
N ILE A 4 -0.69 5.32 -4.57
CA ILE A 4 -1.80 4.47 -4.13
C ILE A 4 -3.08 5.00 -4.77
N HIS A 5 -3.80 4.15 -5.49
CA HIS A 5 -5.11 4.51 -6.02
C HIS A 5 -6.13 4.71 -4.89
N GLU A 6 -6.97 5.74 -4.99
CA GLU A 6 -7.95 6.13 -3.96
C GLU A 6 -8.99 5.05 -3.63
N SER A 7 -9.27 4.15 -4.58
CA SER A 7 -10.22 3.05 -4.37
C SER A 7 -9.64 1.87 -3.60
N SER A 8 -8.38 1.95 -3.18
CA SER A 8 -7.68 0.89 -2.46
C SER A 8 -7.71 1.11 -0.96
N TYR A 9 -7.84 0.02 -0.23
CA TYR A 9 -7.84 0.02 1.23
C TYR A 9 -6.42 -0.26 1.74
N ILE A 10 -5.95 0.58 2.68
CA ILE A 10 -4.71 0.37 3.42
C ILE A 10 -5.05 0.30 4.91
N ALA A 11 -4.77 -0.84 5.53
CA ALA A 11 -4.93 -0.98 6.98
C ALA A 11 -4.02 0.04 7.72
N PRO A 12 -4.48 0.64 8.83
CA PRO A 12 -3.71 1.69 9.53
C PRO A 12 -2.32 1.28 10.01
N ASN A 13 -2.11 -0.02 10.27
CA ASN A 13 -0.83 -0.59 10.71
C ASN A 13 -0.05 -1.30 9.58
N ALA A 14 -0.48 -1.17 8.33
CA ALA A 14 0.30 -1.64 7.19
C ALA A 14 1.44 -0.66 6.89
N VAL A 15 2.57 -1.19 6.44
CA VAL A 15 3.75 -0.39 6.07
C VAL A 15 3.92 -0.45 4.55
N VAL A 16 3.87 0.70 3.88
CA VAL A 16 4.14 0.84 2.44
C VAL A 16 5.17 1.95 2.24
N LEU A 17 6.35 1.60 1.70
CA LEU A 17 7.44 2.55 1.49
C LEU A 17 8.21 2.28 0.20
N GLY A 18 8.88 3.31 -0.34
CA GLY A 18 9.71 3.22 -1.55
C GLY A 18 8.96 3.47 -2.87
N ASN A 19 9.50 2.92 -3.96
CA ASN A 19 8.98 2.91 -5.32
C ASN A 19 7.90 1.83 -5.50
N VAL A 20 6.75 2.07 -4.87
CA VAL A 20 5.58 1.19 -4.91
C VAL A 20 4.44 1.86 -5.67
N THR A 21 3.75 1.10 -6.51
CA THR A 21 2.46 1.49 -7.11
C THR A 21 1.39 0.47 -6.74
N ILE A 22 0.32 0.92 -6.09
CA ILE A 22 -0.88 0.13 -5.76
C ILE A 22 -2.00 0.54 -6.74
N GLY A 23 -2.52 -0.45 -7.47
CA GLY A 23 -3.58 -0.28 -8.46
C GLY A 23 -4.97 -0.07 -7.86
N ARG A 24 -6.01 -0.12 -8.70
CA ARG A 24 -7.42 0.03 -8.29
C ARG A 24 -7.90 -1.18 -7.50
N ASN A 25 -8.73 -0.94 -6.49
CA ASN A 25 -9.49 -1.96 -5.74
C ASN A 25 -8.57 -3.02 -5.11
N CYS A 26 -7.39 -2.61 -4.64
CA CYS A 26 -6.48 -3.46 -3.88
C CYS A 26 -6.76 -3.33 -2.38
N GLY A 27 -6.53 -4.40 -1.62
CA GLY A 27 -6.57 -4.41 -0.16
C GLY A 27 -5.21 -4.75 0.42
N ILE A 28 -4.64 -3.85 1.24
CA ILE A 28 -3.45 -4.12 2.05
C ILE A 28 -3.91 -4.25 3.51
N PHE A 29 -3.77 -5.46 4.04
CA PHE A 29 -4.37 -5.85 5.33
C PHE A 29 -3.39 -5.70 6.51
N PRO A 30 -3.87 -5.80 7.77
CA PRO A 30 -3.05 -5.55 8.94
C PRO A 30 -1.73 -6.34 8.96
N ASN A 31 -0.65 -5.66 9.40
CA ASN A 31 0.71 -6.18 9.49
C ASN A 31 1.41 -6.50 8.15
N ALA A 32 0.82 -6.15 7.01
CA ALA A 32 1.51 -6.24 5.73
C ALA A 32 2.68 -5.23 5.65
N VAL A 33 3.79 -5.67 5.07
CA VAL A 33 4.96 -4.83 4.78
C VAL A 33 5.27 -4.91 3.28
N ILE A 34 5.15 -3.78 2.59
CA ILE A 34 5.53 -3.62 1.19
C ILE A 34 6.64 -2.58 1.13
N ARG A 35 7.85 -3.05 0.88
CA ARG A 35 9.06 -2.23 0.83
C ARG A 35 9.62 -2.28 -0.59
N GLY A 36 9.51 -1.16 -1.30
CA GLY A 36 10.04 -0.98 -2.66
C GLY A 36 11.24 -0.04 -2.66
N ASP A 37 12.18 -0.24 -1.75
CA ASP A 37 13.51 0.37 -1.86
C ASP A 37 14.39 -0.39 -2.86
#